data_AF-A0A316US13-F1
#
_entry.id   AF-A0A316US13-F1
#
_cell.length_a   1.000
_cell.length_b   1.000
_cell.length_c   1.000
_cell.angle_alpha   90.00
_cell.angle_beta   90.00
_cell.angle_gamma   90.00
#
_symmetry.space_group_name_H-M   'P 1'
#
loop_
_entity.id
_entity.type
_entity.pdbx_description
1 polymer ?
#
loop_
_entity_poly.entity_id
_entity_poly.type
_entity_poly.pdbx_seq_one_letter_code
_entity_poly.pdbx_strand_id
1 'polypeptide(L)'
;MSTTNFYPHSLPGLTDREAVIDAVIRACHAIDVRDKALWDSAWSTTRSSEVSMPITGRETIKGKEAIDALFGIASRLDTHHMTSSIRAWIHEGGETASLTAAATNQHYPAGEGIKGGTERAFIAGSRYEVALVREEGG
;
A
#
# COMPACT_ATOMS: atom_id res chain seq x y z
N MET A 1 -5.72 28.17 6.45
CA MET A 1 -4.91 27.85 5.26
C MET A 1 -4.86 26.33 5.16
N SER A 2 -5.55 25.75 4.17
CA SER A 2 -5.46 24.30 3.92
C SER A 2 -4.13 24.06 3.21
N THR A 3 -3.14 23.56 3.93
CA THR A 3 -1.95 23.00 3.31
C THR A 3 -2.37 21.64 2.77
N THR A 4 -2.69 21.57 1.48
CA THR A 4 -2.71 20.27 0.79
C THR A 4 -1.32 19.68 0.94
N ASN A 5 -1.15 18.71 1.84
CA ASN A 5 0.09 17.94 1.93
C ASN A 5 0.28 17.25 0.58
N PHE A 6 1.31 17.66 -0.14
CA PHE A 6 1.66 17.08 -1.43
C PHE A 6 2.65 15.95 -1.17
N TYR A 7 2.21 14.70 -1.34
CA TYR A 7 3.10 13.55 -1.36
C TYR A 7 3.43 13.23 -2.81
N PRO A 8 4.71 13.27 -3.22
CA PRO A 8 5.08 12.98 -4.60
C PRO A 8 4.75 11.52 -4.93
N HIS A 9 4.07 11.29 -6.05
CA HIS A 9 3.74 9.95 -6.53
C HIS A 9 4.91 9.26 -7.22
N SER A 10 5.91 10.02 -7.65
CA SER A 10 7.16 9.53 -8.21
C SER A 10 8.33 10.22 -7.52
N LEU A 11 9.36 9.45 -7.21
CA LEU A 11 10.60 9.94 -6.62
C LEU A 11 11.72 9.81 -7.66
N PRO A 12 12.42 10.90 -8.01
CA PRO A 12 13.55 10.81 -8.93
C PRO A 12 14.74 10.12 -8.25
N GLY A 13 15.53 9.39 -9.03
CA GLY A 13 16.81 8.82 -8.58
C GLY A 13 16.70 7.54 -7.75
N LEU A 14 15.52 6.91 -7.67
CA LEU A 14 15.41 5.57 -7.11
C LEU A 14 16.16 4.57 -7.99
N THR A 15 16.92 3.69 -7.36
CA THR A 15 17.34 2.44 -7.98
C THR A 15 16.12 1.55 -8.23
N ASP A 16 16.21 0.59 -9.16
CA ASP A 16 15.10 -0.35 -9.40
C ASP A 16 14.65 -1.07 -8.11
N ARG A 17 15.60 -1.41 -7.22
CA ARG A 17 15.28 -2.05 -5.95
C ARG A 17 14.51 -1.11 -5.02
N GLU A 18 14.85 0.17 -5.01
CA GLU A 18 14.12 1.17 -4.24
C GLU A 18 12.73 1.43 -4.83
N ALA A 19 12.57 1.44 -6.15
CA ALA A 19 11.27 1.57 -6.81
C ALA A 19 10.31 0.43 -6.42
N VAL A 20 10.81 -0.82 -6.37
CA VAL A 20 10.04 -1.99 -5.91
C VAL A 20 9.56 -1.81 -4.47
N ILE A 21 10.43 -1.32 -3.59
CA ILE A 21 10.10 -1.10 -2.18
C ILE A 21 9.11 0.06 -2.04
N ASP A 22 9.36 1.13 -2.79
CA ASP A 22 8.56 2.35 -2.79
C ASP A 22 7.12 2.08 -3.23
N ALA A 23 6.88 1.23 -4.23
CA ALA A 23 5.51 0.85 -4.62
C ALA A 23 4.66 0.33 -3.45
N VAL A 24 5.23 -0.55 -2.60
CA VAL A 24 4.52 -1.09 -1.42
C VAL A 24 4.36 -0.04 -0.34
N ILE A 25 5.40 0.75 -0.08
CA ILE A 25 5.36 1.82 0.93
C ILE A 25 4.35 2.90 0.53
N ARG A 26 4.31 3.31 -0.74
CA ARG A 26 3.36 4.28 -1.29
C ARG A 26 1.92 3.81 -1.13
N ALA A 27 1.62 2.54 -1.42
CA ALA A 27 0.28 1.99 -1.22
C ALA A 27 -0.18 2.07 0.25
N CYS A 28 0.67 1.67 1.20
CA CYS A 28 0.37 1.75 2.63
C CYS A 28 0.23 3.22 3.10
N HIS A 29 1.18 4.06 2.72
CA HIS A 29 1.22 5.47 3.11
C HIS A 29 -0.01 6.23 2.59
N ALA A 30 -0.44 5.95 1.36
CA ALA A 30 -1.64 6.54 0.76
C ALA A 30 -2.90 6.31 1.59
N ILE A 31 -3.05 5.15 2.23
CA ILE A 31 -4.17 4.87 3.13
C ILE A 31 -4.10 5.79 4.35
N ASP A 32 -2.93 5.85 5.00
CA ASP A 32 -2.73 6.61 6.24
C ASP A 32 -2.94 8.11 6.06
N VAL A 33 -2.57 8.64 4.88
CA VAL A 33 -2.72 10.07 4.56
C VAL A 33 -3.95 10.38 3.71
N ARG A 34 -4.77 9.36 3.41
CA ARG A 34 -6.03 9.46 2.67
C ARG A 34 -5.87 10.05 1.25
N ASP A 35 -4.77 9.74 0.59
CA ASP A 35 -4.44 10.28 -0.73
C ASP A 35 -4.72 9.25 -1.84
N LYS A 36 -5.82 9.46 -2.57
CA LYS A 36 -6.24 8.55 -3.65
C LYS A 36 -5.27 8.57 -4.83
N ALA A 37 -4.61 9.70 -5.09
CA ALA A 37 -3.71 9.81 -6.23
C ALA A 37 -2.38 9.09 -5.93
N LEU A 38 -1.89 9.17 -4.70
CA LEU A 38 -0.76 8.37 -4.24
C LEU A 38 -1.11 6.88 -4.25
N TRP A 39 -2.30 6.51 -3.80
CA TRP A 39 -2.80 5.14 -3.87
C TRP A 39 -2.76 4.62 -5.30
N ASP A 40 -3.36 5.35 -6.24
CA ASP A 40 -3.44 4.93 -7.64
C ASP A 40 -2.09 4.76 -8.29
N SER A 41 -1.11 5.58 -7.91
CA SER A 41 0.25 5.49 -8.44
C SER A 41 1.02 4.23 -8.02
N ALA A 42 0.56 3.50 -7.01
CA ALA A 42 1.20 2.28 -6.51
C ALA A 42 0.74 1.00 -7.21
N TRP A 43 -0.26 1.09 -8.09
CA TRP A 43 -0.87 -0.06 -8.75
C TRP A 43 -0.71 0.01 -10.26
N SER A 44 -0.53 -1.15 -10.89
CA SER A 44 -0.45 -1.24 -12.34
C SER A 44 -1.71 -0.70 -13.01
N THR A 45 -1.54 0.26 -13.90
CA THR A 45 -2.60 0.79 -14.76
C THR A 45 -2.81 -0.08 -16.00
N THR A 46 -1.73 -0.63 -16.55
CA THR A 46 -1.72 -1.48 -17.75
C THR A 46 -2.26 -2.88 -17.52
N ARG A 47 -2.16 -3.40 -16.29
CA ARG A 47 -2.65 -4.73 -15.89
C ARG A 47 -3.68 -4.68 -14.77
N SER A 48 -4.50 -3.62 -14.75
CA SER A 48 -5.47 -3.35 -13.67
C SER A 48 -6.46 -4.49 -13.41
N SER A 49 -6.81 -5.31 -14.41
CA SER A 49 -7.67 -6.48 -14.27
C SER A 49 -6.97 -7.71 -13.67
N GLU A 50 -5.64 -7.78 -13.77
CA GLU A 50 -4.82 -8.87 -13.24
C GLU A 50 -4.41 -8.66 -11.79
N VAL A 51 -4.53 -7.43 -11.28
CA VAL A 51 -4.21 -7.11 -9.89
C VAL A 51 -5.08 -7.94 -8.95
N SER A 52 -4.45 -8.57 -7.96
CA SER A 52 -5.15 -9.32 -6.93
C SER A 52 -4.48 -9.17 -5.58
N MET A 53 -5.27 -9.30 -4.52
CA MET A 53 -4.81 -9.24 -3.14
C MET A 53 -5.36 -10.44 -2.35
N PRO A 54 -4.60 -11.53 -2.24
CA PRO A 54 -4.97 -12.64 -1.37
C PRO A 54 -4.81 -12.22 0.10
N ILE A 55 -5.82 -12.50 0.91
CA ILE A 55 -5.80 -12.26 2.36
C ILE A 55 -6.10 -13.59 3.05
N THR A 56 -5.20 -14.05 3.92
CA THR A 56 -5.38 -15.31 4.64
C THR A 56 -6.71 -15.32 5.39
N GLY A 57 -7.50 -16.38 5.20
CA GLY A 57 -8.81 -16.55 5.84
C GLY A 57 -9.94 -15.74 5.18
N ARG A 58 -9.71 -15.13 4.01
CA ARG A 58 -10.73 -14.45 3.20
C ARG A 58 -10.64 -14.88 1.74
N GLU A 59 -11.67 -14.57 0.98
CA GLU A 59 -11.64 -14.69 -0.47
C GLU A 59 -10.62 -13.71 -1.06
N THR A 60 -9.88 -14.15 -2.09
CA THR A 60 -8.95 -13.29 -2.83
C THR A 60 -9.69 -12.15 -3.50
N ILE A 61 -9.25 -10.93 -3.23
CA ILE A 61 -9.80 -9.73 -3.84
C ILE A 61 -9.18 -9.58 -5.22
N LYS A 62 -10.00 -9.43 -6.26
CA LYS A 62 -9.56 -9.43 -7.66
C LYS A 62 -9.98 -8.16 -8.37
N GLY A 63 -9.07 -7.61 -9.16
CA GLY A 63 -9.26 -6.41 -9.95
C GLY A 63 -9.05 -5.13 -9.15
N LYS A 64 -8.53 -4.10 -9.85
CA LYS A 64 -8.25 -2.78 -9.28
C LYS A 64 -9.48 -2.11 -8.65
N GLU A 65 -10.67 -2.31 -9.20
CA GLU A 65 -11.91 -1.72 -8.66
C GLU A 65 -12.24 -2.24 -7.24
N ALA A 66 -12.15 -3.55 -7.02
CA ALA A 66 -12.40 -4.14 -5.71
C ALA A 66 -11.32 -3.74 -4.68
N ILE A 67 -10.08 -3.58 -5.14
CA ILE A 67 -8.96 -3.08 -4.33
C ILE A 67 -9.17 -1.60 -3.96
N ASP A 68 -9.69 -0.78 -4.88
CA ASP A 68 -10.04 0.62 -4.60
C ASP A 68 -11.18 0.76 -3.60
N ALA A 69 -12.13 -0.18 -3.60
CA ALA A 69 -13.18 -0.20 -2.59
C ALA A 69 -12.61 -0.36 -1.16
N LEU A 70 -11.52 -1.11 -1.00
CA LEU A 70 -10.84 -1.24 0.31
C LEU A 70 -10.18 0.05 0.73
N PHE A 71 -9.51 0.75 -0.20
CA PHE A 71 -8.99 2.09 0.07
C PHE A 71 -10.12 3.03 0.50
N GLY A 72 -11.28 2.98 -0.17
CA GLY A 72 -12.44 3.80 0.18
C GLY A 72 -12.99 3.55 1.59
N ILE A 73 -12.78 2.36 2.14
CA ILE A 73 -13.13 2.01 3.53
C ILE A 73 -12.02 2.48 4.47
N ALA A 74 -10.76 2.07 4.21
CA ALA A 74 -9.64 2.31 5.10
C ALA A 74 -9.27 3.80 5.21
N SER A 75 -9.34 4.56 4.12
CA SER A 75 -9.09 6.01 4.11
C SER A 75 -10.09 6.83 4.94
N ARG A 76 -11.19 6.24 5.41
CA ARG A 76 -12.13 6.90 6.34
C ARG A 76 -11.77 6.69 7.80
N LEU A 77 -10.78 5.84 8.08
CA LEU A 77 -10.32 5.50 9.42
C LEU A 77 -9.06 6.32 9.73
N ASP A 78 -8.70 6.38 11.01
CA ASP A 78 -7.36 6.77 11.40
C ASP A 78 -6.52 5.49 11.37
N THR A 79 -5.60 5.39 10.41
CA THR A 79 -4.78 4.20 10.22
C THR A 79 -3.31 4.49 10.37
N HIS A 80 -2.56 3.45 10.73
CA HIS A 80 -1.11 3.47 10.63
C HIS A 80 -0.60 2.12 10.15
N HIS A 81 0.06 2.10 9.00
CA HIS A 81 0.66 0.91 8.40
C HIS A 81 2.18 0.99 8.51
N MET A 82 2.74 0.11 9.35
CA MET A 82 4.19 -0.05 9.50
C MET A 82 4.66 -1.26 8.72
N THR A 83 5.47 -1.05 7.70
CA THR A 83 6.11 -2.11 6.90
C THR A 83 7.60 -2.17 7.22
N SER A 84 8.11 -3.36 7.54
CA SER A 84 9.49 -3.57 7.97
C SER A 84 10.05 -4.90 7.48
N SER A 85 11.33 -5.17 7.76
CA SER A 85 12.01 -6.42 7.38
C SER A 85 11.89 -6.73 5.88
N ILE A 86 11.96 -5.66 5.07
CA ILE A 86 11.70 -5.71 3.64
C ILE A 86 12.86 -6.41 2.92
N ARG A 87 12.52 -7.43 2.13
CA ARG A 87 13.43 -8.06 1.17
C ARG A 87 12.81 -7.95 -0.20
N ALA A 88 13.44 -7.19 -1.08
CA ALA A 88 13.07 -7.07 -2.49
C ALA A 88 14.15 -7.69 -3.37
N TRP A 89 13.73 -8.38 -4.42
CA TRP A 89 14.61 -8.89 -5.46
C TRP A 89 13.94 -8.75 -6.83
N ILE A 90 14.73 -8.31 -7.79
CA ILE A 90 14.32 -8.15 -9.18
C ILE A 90 14.68 -9.44 -9.90
N HIS A 91 13.76 -9.97 -10.69
CA HIS A 91 13.98 -11.21 -11.44
C HIS A 91 14.84 -10.96 -12.68
N GLU A 92 15.36 -12.03 -13.27
CA GLU A 92 16.14 -11.95 -14.51
C GLU A 92 15.36 -11.19 -15.60
N GLY A 93 16.04 -10.29 -16.30
CA GLY A 93 15.42 -9.42 -17.31
C GLY A 93 14.81 -8.12 -16.78
N GLY A 94 14.64 -7.95 -15.46
CA GLY A 94 14.31 -6.65 -14.87
C GLY A 94 12.84 -6.22 -14.95
N GLU A 95 11.96 -6.99 -15.59
CA GLU A 95 10.54 -6.62 -15.82
C GLU A 95 9.60 -7.02 -14.69
N THR A 96 10.05 -7.90 -13.80
CA THR A 96 9.26 -8.36 -12.65
C THR A 96 10.11 -8.38 -11.40
N ALA A 97 9.46 -8.25 -10.26
CA ALA A 97 10.11 -8.32 -8.96
C ALA A 97 9.23 -9.04 -7.95
N SER A 98 9.86 -9.44 -6.85
CA SER A 98 9.15 -9.94 -5.68
C SER A 98 9.67 -9.29 -4.42
N LEU A 99 8.76 -9.14 -3.45
CA LEU A 99 9.03 -8.52 -2.16
C LEU A 99 8.38 -9.32 -1.04
N THR A 100 9.12 -9.50 0.05
CA THR A 100 8.54 -9.92 1.34
C THR A 100 8.72 -8.84 2.38
N ALA A 101 7.73 -8.66 3.25
CA ALA A 101 7.82 -7.75 4.38
C ALA A 101 6.99 -8.23 5.58
N ALA A 102 7.34 -7.76 6.76
CA ALA A 102 6.46 -7.80 7.92
C ALA A 102 5.64 -6.51 7.97
N ALA A 103 4.34 -6.61 8.20
CA ALA A 103 3.45 -5.48 8.30
C ALA A 103 2.68 -5.51 9.61
N THR A 104 2.54 -4.35 10.25
CA THR A 104 1.61 -4.14 11.37
C THR A 104 0.74 -2.95 11.02
N ASN A 105 -0.57 -3.15 11.09
CA ASN A 105 -1.53 -2.12 10.74
C ASN A 105 -2.47 -1.87 11.92
N GLN A 106 -2.67 -0.60 12.23
CA GLN A 106 -3.61 -0.15 13.24
C GLN A 106 -4.74 0.59 12.55
N HIS A 107 -5.97 0.33 12.97
CA HIS A 107 -7.16 0.98 12.45
C HIS A 107 -8.01 1.46 13.63
N TYR A 108 -8.32 2.74 13.64
CA TYR A 108 -9.19 3.37 14.62
C TYR A 108 -10.34 4.11 13.89
N PRO A 109 -11.49 4.29 14.54
CA PRO A 109 -12.51 5.20 14.03
C PRO A 109 -11.91 6.60 13.79
N ALA A 110 -12.49 7.35 12.85
CA ALA A 110 -12.02 8.69 12.53
C ALA A 110 -11.95 9.60 13.77
N GLY A 111 -10.79 10.23 13.98
CA GLY A 111 -10.53 11.13 15.11
C GLY A 111 -10.23 10.41 16.44
N GLU A 112 -10.13 9.08 16.46
CA GLU A 112 -9.84 8.30 17.66
C GLU A 112 -8.37 7.85 17.73
N GLY A 113 -7.59 7.91 16.65
CA GLY A 113 -6.26 7.28 16.57
C GLY A 113 -5.21 7.84 17.55
N ILE A 114 -5.40 9.06 18.06
CA ILE A 114 -4.51 9.70 19.06
C ILE A 114 -5.07 9.63 20.49
N LYS A 115 -6.28 9.10 20.68
CA LYS A 115 -6.94 9.08 21.98
C LYS A 115 -6.55 7.82 22.74
N GLY A 116 -6.28 7.97 24.03
CA GLY A 116 -6.12 6.83 24.92
C GLY A 116 -7.46 6.16 25.20
N GLY A 117 -7.48 4.82 25.27
CA GLY A 117 -8.65 4.05 25.72
C GLY A 117 -9.74 3.80 24.67
N THR A 118 -9.48 4.01 23.38
CA THR A 118 -10.45 3.69 22.32
C THR A 118 -10.73 2.18 22.28
N GLU A 119 -11.98 1.79 22.58
CA GLU A 119 -12.39 0.37 22.64
C GLU A 119 -12.53 -0.30 21.27
N ARG A 120 -12.68 0.49 20.19
CA ARG A 120 -12.93 0.00 18.82
C ARG A 120 -11.70 0.04 17.92
N ALA A 121 -10.54 -0.28 18.47
CA ALA A 121 -9.29 -0.40 17.72
C ALA A 121 -9.17 -1.79 17.08
N PHE A 122 -8.70 -1.85 15.84
CA PHE A 122 -8.30 -3.10 15.20
C PHE A 122 -6.81 -3.06 14.87
N ILE A 123 -6.06 -4.00 15.42
CA ILE A 123 -4.63 -4.19 15.16
C ILE A 123 -4.46 -5.54 14.46
N ALA A 124 -3.74 -5.56 13.34
CA ALA A 124 -3.34 -6.80 12.71
C ALA A 124 -1.84 -6.81 12.42
N GLY A 125 -1.24 -7.99 12.57
CA GLY A 125 0.06 -8.32 12.03
C GLY A 125 -0.11 -9.18 10.79
N SER A 126 0.72 -8.95 9.78
CA SER A 126 0.72 -9.74 8.55
C SER A 126 2.13 -9.88 7.97
N ARG A 127 2.28 -10.87 7.10
CA ARG A 127 3.44 -11.04 6.24
C ARG A 127 3.00 -10.74 4.82
N TYR A 128 3.64 -9.77 4.19
CA TYR A 128 3.41 -9.47 2.78
C TYR A 128 4.30 -10.34 1.92
N GLU A 129 3.69 -10.90 0.88
CA GLU A 129 4.36 -11.58 -0.22
C GLU A 129 3.79 -10.97 -1.51
N VAL A 130 4.60 -10.16 -2.18
CA VAL A 130 4.15 -9.27 -3.25
C VAL A 130 4.86 -9.64 -4.53
N ALA A 131 4.10 -9.77 -5.61
CA ALA A 131 4.60 -9.83 -6.97
C ALA A 131 4.38 -8.47 -7.63
N LEU A 132 5.41 -7.94 -8.28
CA LEU A 132 5.38 -6.64 -8.93
C LEU A 132 5.79 -6.81 -10.40
N VAL A 133 5.20 -5.96 -11.24
CA VAL A 133 5.55 -5.81 -12.66
C VAL A 133 6.05 -4.38 -12.85
N ARG A 134 7.04 -4.20 -13.72
CA ARG A 134 7.52 -2.87 -14.10
C ARG A 134 6.42 -2.14 -14.89
N GLU A 135 6.25 -0.86 -14.60
CA GLU A 135 5.39 0.04 -15.38
C GLU A 135 6.22 1.18 -15.95
N GLU A 136 5.80 1.74 -17.09
CA GLU A 136 6.49 2.90 -17.67
C GLU A 136 6.42 4.08 -16.69
N GLY A 137 7.60 4.55 -16.25
CA GLY A 137 7.70 5.66 -15.29
C GLY A 137 7.99 5.27 -13.84
N GLY A 138 8.12 3.97 -13.54
CA GLY A 138 8.52 3.47 -12.21
C GLY A 138 7.89 2.13 -11.88
#